data_AF-A0A969U062-F1
#
_entry.id   AF-A0A969U062-F1
#
_cell.length_a   1.000
_cell.length_b   1.000
_cell.length_c   1.000
_cell.angle_alpha   90.00
_cell.angle_beta   90.00
_cell.angle_gamma   90.00
#
_symmetry.space_group_name_H-M   'P 1'
#
loop_
_entity.id
_entity.type
_entity.pdbx_description
1 polymer ?
#
loop_
_entity_poly.entity_id
_entity_poly.type
_entity_poly.pdbx_seq_one_letter_code
_entity_poly.pdbx_strand_id
1 'polypeptide(L)'
;MEAMLYDDRVTAAGRVAGLAGASSLHKAWAAMIRKDGNAGALIAAVPEKQRGAGWHFVKARHLRRSDKPTEAAKVMLAAPREAAALIDTNEWWNEQQILARDLIDLRKFDTAYRIAANHSATTPARKGDAEFHAGWIALRFKGDAATAAKHFSALANVTDGPISQARAHYWLGRAAEASIMANQKCSEPVARAVQTISGVAARHLQGVTTEVAH
;
A
#
# COMPACT_ATOMS: atom_id res chain seq x y z
N MET A 1 -9.71 13.01 -18.67
CA MET A 1 -9.40 14.26 -17.95
C MET A 1 -8.59 13.97 -16.69
N GLU A 2 -9.06 13.11 -15.78
CA GLU A 2 -8.33 12.76 -14.55
C GLU A 2 -6.90 12.21 -14.78
N ALA A 3 -6.68 11.38 -15.80
CA ALA A 3 -5.32 10.95 -16.19
C ALA A 3 -4.35 12.13 -16.36
N MET A 4 -4.79 13.23 -16.97
CA MET A 4 -3.96 14.44 -17.12
C MET A 4 -3.73 15.16 -15.79
N LEU A 5 -4.65 15.04 -14.84
CA LEU A 5 -4.52 15.67 -13.51
C LEU A 5 -3.57 14.88 -12.59
N TYR A 6 -3.43 13.57 -12.78
CA TYR A 6 -2.39 12.78 -12.11
C TYR A 6 -0.99 13.20 -12.59
N ASP A 7 -0.83 13.52 -13.87
CA ASP A 7 0.40 14.04 -14.46
C ASP A 7 0.64 15.55 -14.19
N ASP A 8 -0.13 16.18 -13.30
CA ASP A 8 -0.11 17.63 -13.02
C ASP A 8 -0.33 18.53 -14.27
N ARG A 9 -0.90 17.99 -15.37
CA ARG A 9 -1.23 18.73 -16.60
C ARG A 9 -2.52 19.52 -16.47
N VAL A 10 -2.57 20.42 -15.49
CA VAL A 10 -3.76 21.18 -15.08
C VAL A 10 -4.39 21.94 -16.27
N THR A 11 -3.60 22.69 -17.04
CA THR A 11 -4.14 23.49 -18.16
C THR A 11 -4.79 22.61 -19.24
N ALA A 12 -4.19 21.46 -19.56
CA ALA A 12 -4.75 20.54 -20.55
C ALA A 12 -6.03 19.88 -20.03
N ALA A 13 -6.04 19.45 -18.78
CA ALA A 13 -7.22 18.89 -18.13
C ALA A 13 -8.41 19.87 -18.12
N GLY A 14 -8.14 21.17 -17.89
CA GLY A 14 -9.17 22.21 -17.86
C GLY A 14 -9.93 22.35 -19.18
N ARG A 15 -9.26 22.17 -20.32
CA ARG A 15 -9.90 22.23 -21.66
C ARG A 15 -10.94 21.12 -21.86
N VAL A 16 -10.75 19.98 -21.21
CA VAL A 16 -11.65 18.81 -21.32
C VAL A 16 -12.70 18.80 -20.19
N ALA A 17 -12.42 19.46 -19.06
CA ALA A 17 -13.26 19.42 -17.86
C ALA A 17 -14.67 20.00 -18.06
N GLY A 18 -14.83 20.99 -18.95
CA GLY A 18 -16.14 21.53 -19.33
C GLY A 18 -17.00 20.49 -20.05
N LEU A 19 -16.45 19.88 -21.10
CA LEU A 19 -17.13 18.86 -21.90
C LEU A 19 -17.47 17.60 -21.09
N ALA A 20 -16.60 17.23 -20.15
CA ALA A 20 -16.82 16.10 -19.26
C ALA A 20 -17.78 16.41 -18.09
N GLY A 21 -18.33 17.62 -17.99
CA GLY A 21 -19.22 18.00 -16.88
C GLY A 21 -18.55 17.97 -15.50
N ALA A 22 -17.22 18.07 -15.44
CA ALA A 22 -16.40 17.83 -14.25
C ALA A 22 -15.51 19.05 -13.88
N SER A 23 -16.00 20.25 -14.17
CA SER A 23 -15.30 21.51 -13.93
C SER A 23 -15.02 21.80 -12.45
N SER A 24 -15.89 21.40 -11.52
CA SER A 24 -15.67 21.64 -10.08
C SER A 24 -14.57 20.72 -9.55
N LEU A 25 -14.57 19.45 -9.94
CA LEU A 25 -13.48 18.52 -9.62
C LEU A 25 -12.15 19.03 -10.17
N HIS A 26 -12.11 19.50 -11.42
CA HIS A 26 -10.91 20.08 -12.02
C HIS A 26 -10.38 21.28 -11.21
N LYS A 27 -11.25 22.23 -10.84
CA LYS A 27 -10.86 23.40 -10.02
C LYS A 27 -10.30 22.98 -8.66
N ALA A 28 -10.95 22.03 -7.99
CA ALA A 28 -10.49 21.51 -6.70
C ALA A 28 -9.11 20.83 -6.81
N TRP A 29 -8.91 20.01 -7.84
CA TRP A 29 -7.64 19.33 -8.09
C TRP A 29 -6.52 20.32 -8.43
N ALA A 30 -6.81 21.29 -9.30
CA ALA A 30 -5.88 22.36 -9.66
C ALA A 30 -5.40 23.14 -8.42
N ALA A 31 -6.32 23.52 -7.53
CA ALA A 31 -6.01 24.21 -6.29
C ALA A 31 -5.17 23.34 -5.34
N MET A 32 -5.45 22.04 -5.25
CA MET A 32 -4.65 21.09 -4.45
C MET A 32 -3.22 20.95 -4.97
N ILE A 33 -3.03 20.87 -6.30
CA ILE A 33 -1.71 20.80 -6.94
C ILE A 33 -0.91 22.08 -6.64
N ARG A 34 -1.52 23.24 -6.84
CA ARG A 34 -0.90 24.56 -6.62
C ARG A 34 -0.71 24.93 -5.15
N LYS A 35 -1.30 24.15 -4.24
CA LYS A 35 -1.34 24.42 -2.79
C LYS A 35 -2.04 25.74 -2.45
N ASP A 36 -3.09 26.07 -3.20
CA ASP A 36 -3.87 27.28 -2.95
C ASP A 36 -4.57 27.18 -1.58
N GLY A 37 -4.60 28.29 -0.82
CA GLY A 37 -5.18 28.30 0.53
C GLY A 37 -6.68 27.96 0.57
N ASN A 38 -7.40 28.11 -0.54
CA ASN A 38 -8.82 27.77 -0.67
C ASN A 38 -9.08 26.34 -1.20
N ALA A 39 -8.04 25.50 -1.39
CA ALA A 39 -8.18 24.16 -1.94
C ALA A 39 -9.19 23.31 -1.18
N GLY A 40 -9.17 23.35 0.16
CA GLY A 40 -10.12 22.61 0.99
C GLY A 40 -11.58 23.00 0.74
N ALA A 41 -11.85 24.30 0.58
CA ALA A 41 -13.18 24.81 0.27
C ALA A 41 -13.65 24.35 -1.12
N LEU A 42 -12.77 24.39 -2.12
CA LEU A 42 -13.08 23.92 -3.47
C LEU A 42 -13.35 22.41 -3.51
N ILE A 43 -12.59 21.60 -2.75
CA ILE A 43 -12.80 20.15 -2.63
C ILE A 43 -14.16 19.85 -1.98
N ALA A 44 -14.54 20.59 -0.95
CA ALA A 44 -15.84 20.43 -0.30
C ALA A 44 -17.01 20.82 -1.23
N ALA A 45 -16.81 21.84 -2.06
CA ALA A 45 -17.82 22.36 -2.99
C ALA A 45 -18.02 21.48 -4.25
N VAL A 46 -17.23 20.42 -4.46
CA VAL A 46 -17.43 19.49 -5.58
C VAL A 46 -18.80 18.81 -5.45
N PRO A 47 -19.70 18.90 -6.44
CA PRO A 47 -21.02 18.25 -6.40
C PRO A 47 -20.90 16.72 -6.34
N GLU A 48 -21.86 16.04 -5.70
CA GLU A 48 -21.84 14.58 -5.51
C GLU A 48 -21.66 13.79 -6.82
N LYS A 49 -22.30 14.22 -7.91
CA LYS A 49 -22.15 13.62 -9.25
C LYS A 49 -20.72 13.64 -9.82
N GLN A 50 -19.82 14.45 -9.25
CA GLN A 50 -18.40 14.53 -9.61
C GLN A 50 -17.49 13.89 -8.53
N ARG A 51 -18.04 13.29 -7.47
CA ARG A 51 -17.26 12.69 -6.36
C ARG A 51 -16.91 11.22 -6.61
N GLY A 52 -16.24 10.96 -7.74
CA GLY A 52 -15.67 9.65 -8.07
C GLY A 52 -14.37 9.33 -7.31
N ALA A 53 -13.59 8.39 -7.84
CA ALA A 53 -12.29 8.04 -7.27
C ALA A 53 -11.34 9.25 -7.22
N GLY A 54 -11.24 10.03 -8.31
CA GLY A 54 -10.40 11.23 -8.36
C GLY A 54 -10.68 12.24 -7.25
N TRP A 55 -11.94 12.42 -6.83
CA TRP A 55 -12.27 13.28 -5.70
C TRP A 55 -11.74 12.75 -4.37
N HIS A 56 -11.84 11.43 -4.14
CA HIS A 56 -11.29 10.80 -2.94
C HIS A 56 -9.77 10.96 -2.90
N PHE A 57 -9.09 10.77 -4.03
CA PHE A 57 -7.65 10.99 -4.16
C PHE A 57 -7.26 12.42 -3.77
N VAL A 58 -7.87 13.42 -4.41
CA VAL A 58 -7.59 14.84 -4.15
C VAL A 58 -7.84 15.21 -2.70
N LYS A 59 -8.97 14.75 -2.14
CA LYS A 59 -9.34 15.03 -0.75
C LYS A 59 -8.37 14.37 0.23
N ALA A 60 -8.01 13.10 0.03
CA ALA A 60 -7.06 12.40 0.88
C ALA A 60 -5.67 13.06 0.82
N ARG A 61 -5.18 13.38 -0.39
CA ARG A 61 -3.89 14.06 -0.59
C ARG A 61 -3.85 15.45 0.02
N HIS A 62 -4.93 16.23 -0.10
CA HIS A 62 -5.04 17.53 0.54
C HIS A 62 -4.99 17.40 2.08
N LEU A 63 -5.75 16.47 2.66
CA LEU A 63 -5.76 16.23 4.10
C LEU A 63 -4.39 15.82 4.61
N ARG A 64 -3.71 14.88 3.92
CA ARG A 64 -2.36 14.45 4.28
C ARG A 64 -1.36 15.60 4.23
N ARG A 65 -1.37 16.40 3.15
CA ARG A 65 -0.52 17.61 3.02
C ARG A 65 -0.85 18.71 4.02
N SER A 66 -2.00 18.63 4.68
CA SER A 66 -2.45 19.56 5.72
C SER A 66 -2.28 18.98 7.13
N ASP A 67 -1.39 17.99 7.29
CA ASP A 67 -1.07 17.32 8.56
C ASP A 67 -2.27 16.63 9.23
N LYS A 68 -3.18 16.08 8.42
CA LYS A 68 -4.36 15.31 8.87
C LYS A 68 -4.39 13.89 8.31
N PRO A 69 -3.36 13.07 8.58
CA PRO A 69 -3.24 11.72 8.00
C PRO A 69 -4.34 10.76 8.49
N THR A 70 -4.87 10.92 9.71
CA THR A 70 -5.96 10.04 10.20
C THR A 70 -7.24 10.24 9.39
N GLU A 71 -7.55 11.48 9.03
CA GLU A 71 -8.69 11.88 8.22
C GLU A 71 -8.47 11.52 6.76
N ALA A 72 -7.25 11.71 6.26
CA ALA A 72 -6.86 11.24 4.93
C ALA A 72 -7.07 9.73 4.79
N ALA A 73 -6.72 8.94 5.82
CA ALA A 73 -6.92 7.49 5.83
C ALA A 73 -8.40 7.10 5.75
N LYS A 74 -9.29 7.82 6.44
CA LYS A 74 -10.75 7.57 6.34
C LYS A 74 -11.24 7.80 4.90
N VAL A 75 -10.79 8.87 4.26
CA VAL A 75 -11.15 9.17 2.86
C VAL A 75 -10.57 8.13 1.90
N MET A 76 -9.30 7.76 2.09
CA MET A 76 -8.62 6.77 1.26
C MET A 76 -9.28 5.38 1.35
N LEU A 77 -9.69 4.96 2.56
CA LEU A 77 -10.35 3.67 2.78
C LEU A 77 -11.80 3.62 2.26
N ALA A 78 -12.45 4.77 2.10
CA ALA A 78 -13.79 4.90 1.53
C ALA A 78 -13.79 4.96 -0.01
N ALA A 79 -12.62 5.14 -0.63
CA ALA A 79 -12.51 5.22 -2.08
C ALA A 79 -12.86 3.87 -2.76
N PRO A 80 -13.38 3.89 -3.99
CA PRO A 80 -13.46 2.69 -4.82
C PRO A 80 -12.10 2.02 -4.96
N ARG A 81 -12.08 0.69 -5.06
CA ARG A 81 -10.83 -0.10 -5.11
C ARG A 81 -10.51 -0.65 -6.50
N GLU A 82 -11.50 -0.68 -7.38
CA GLU A 82 -11.34 -1.25 -8.72
C GLU A 82 -10.35 -0.43 -9.53
N ALA A 83 -9.32 -1.09 -10.08
CA ALA A 83 -8.25 -0.43 -10.83
C ALA A 83 -8.78 0.46 -11.98
N ALA A 84 -9.85 0.01 -12.65
CA ALA A 84 -10.52 0.77 -13.72
C ALA A 84 -11.08 2.11 -13.23
N ALA A 85 -11.51 2.20 -11.96
CA ALA A 85 -12.02 3.44 -11.38
C ALA A 85 -10.89 4.39 -10.94
N LEU A 86 -9.70 3.87 -10.61
CA LEU A 86 -8.58 4.68 -10.10
C LEU A 86 -7.86 5.48 -11.20
N ILE A 87 -7.92 5.01 -12.45
CA ILE A 87 -7.29 5.57 -13.65
C ILE A 87 -5.76 5.48 -13.62
N ASP A 88 -5.11 5.96 -12.57
CA ASP A 88 -3.67 5.83 -12.35
C ASP A 88 -3.36 5.11 -11.03
N THR A 89 -3.29 3.79 -11.08
CA THR A 89 -3.01 2.95 -9.92
C THR A 89 -1.64 3.21 -9.28
N ASN A 90 -0.68 3.78 -10.01
CA ASN A 90 0.65 4.08 -9.48
C ASN A 90 0.62 5.31 -8.57
N GLU A 91 -0.08 6.37 -8.97
CA GLU A 91 -0.23 7.56 -8.14
C GLU A 91 -1.01 7.28 -6.86
N TRP A 92 -2.04 6.44 -6.95
CA TRP A 92 -2.75 5.96 -5.76
C TRP A 92 -1.82 5.21 -4.82
N TRP A 93 -0.97 4.33 -5.34
CA TRP A 93 -0.06 3.55 -4.51
C TRP A 93 1.01 4.45 -3.87
N ASN A 94 1.56 5.40 -4.63
CA ASN A 94 2.49 6.40 -4.11
C ASN A 94 1.86 7.15 -2.92
N GLU A 95 0.63 7.62 -3.06
CA GLU A 95 -0.07 8.36 -2.01
C GLU A 95 -0.41 7.47 -0.80
N GLN A 96 -0.85 6.23 -1.03
CA GLN A 96 -1.10 5.24 0.03
C GLN A 96 0.17 4.91 0.83
N GLN A 97 1.32 4.74 0.16
CA GLN A 97 2.58 4.50 0.83
C GLN A 97 3.00 5.65 1.74
N ILE A 98 2.90 6.90 1.25
CA ILE A 98 3.26 8.08 2.06
C ILE A 98 2.33 8.16 3.26
N LEU A 99 1.02 8.02 3.03
CA LEU A 99 0.03 8.03 4.10
C LEU A 99 0.24 6.93 5.14
N ALA A 100 0.64 5.72 4.73
CA ALA A 100 0.95 4.64 5.65
C ALA A 100 2.13 5.00 6.57
N ARG A 101 3.18 5.64 6.05
CA ARG A 101 4.33 6.12 6.83
C ARG A 101 3.92 7.21 7.83
N ASP A 102 3.16 8.21 7.39
CA ASP A 102 2.64 9.27 8.27
C ASP A 102 1.81 8.68 9.44
N LEU A 103 1.02 7.62 9.17
CA LEU A 103 0.24 6.92 10.19
C LEU A 103 1.10 6.09 11.16
N ILE A 104 2.24 5.55 10.71
CA ILE A 104 3.20 4.84 11.56
C ILE A 104 3.81 5.83 12.57
N ASP A 105 4.19 7.03 12.12
CA ASP A 105 4.75 8.07 12.99
C ASP A 105 3.76 8.48 14.09
N LEU A 106 2.46 8.49 13.76
CA LEU A 106 1.37 8.70 14.73
C LEU A 106 0.98 7.45 15.55
N ARG A 107 1.73 6.36 15.44
CA ARG A 107 1.47 5.06 16.09
C ARG A 107 0.10 4.45 15.77
N LYS A 108 -0.50 4.81 14.63
CA LYS A 108 -1.78 4.26 14.13
C LYS A 108 -1.56 3.00 13.29
N PHE A 109 -0.87 2.02 13.85
CA PHE A 109 -0.34 0.85 13.12
C PHE A 109 -1.41 0.02 12.42
N ASP A 110 -2.58 -0.17 13.02
CA ASP A 110 -3.69 -0.89 12.38
C ASP A 110 -4.21 -0.18 11.13
N THR A 111 -4.29 1.15 11.18
CA THR A 111 -4.74 1.94 10.03
C THR A 111 -3.65 2.00 8.97
N ALA A 112 -2.39 2.18 9.36
CA ALA A 112 -1.26 2.12 8.44
C ALA A 112 -1.21 0.77 7.69
N TYR A 113 -1.37 -0.34 8.42
CA TYR A 113 -1.45 -1.68 7.84
C TYR A 113 -2.62 -1.78 6.85
N ARG A 114 -3.82 -1.34 7.23
CA ARG A 114 -4.99 -1.38 6.33
C ARG A 114 -4.79 -0.55 5.07
N ILE A 115 -4.12 0.59 5.15
CA ILE A 115 -3.80 1.40 3.96
C ILE A 115 -2.83 0.64 3.04
N ALA A 116 -1.74 0.09 3.59
CA ALA A 116 -0.74 -0.63 2.81
C ALA A 116 -1.27 -1.96 2.22
N ALA A 117 -2.03 -2.73 3.00
CA ALA A 117 -2.58 -4.02 2.59
C ALA A 117 -3.71 -3.89 1.55
N ASN A 118 -4.36 -2.74 1.46
CA ASN A 118 -5.37 -2.46 0.44
C ASN A 118 -4.79 -1.56 -0.67
N HIS A 119 -3.59 -1.89 -1.12
CA HIS A 119 -2.88 -1.11 -2.14
C HIS A 119 -3.59 -1.12 -3.50
N SER A 120 -3.36 -0.08 -4.29
CA SER A 120 -3.80 -0.02 -5.69
C SER A 120 -2.81 -0.63 -6.68
N ALA A 121 -1.62 -1.06 -6.24
CA ALA A 121 -0.55 -1.49 -7.13
C ALA A 121 -0.95 -2.64 -8.09
N THR A 122 -0.67 -2.46 -9.39
CA THR A 122 -1.06 -3.40 -10.45
C THR A 122 0.11 -4.12 -11.10
N THR A 123 1.26 -3.46 -11.26
CA THR A 123 2.47 -4.07 -11.86
C THR A 123 3.18 -4.99 -10.87
N PRO A 124 3.88 -6.06 -11.31
CA PRO A 124 4.58 -6.97 -10.39
C PRO A 124 5.55 -6.27 -9.44
N ALA A 125 6.34 -5.31 -9.95
CA ALA A 125 7.26 -4.52 -9.14
C ALA A 125 6.54 -3.73 -8.03
N ARG A 126 5.45 -3.03 -8.38
CA ARG A 126 4.69 -2.24 -7.41
C ARG A 126 3.92 -3.12 -6.42
N LYS A 127 3.41 -4.27 -6.87
CA LYS A 127 2.80 -5.28 -5.98
C LYS A 127 3.82 -5.80 -4.99
N GLY A 128 5.03 -6.13 -5.44
CA GLY A 128 6.13 -6.51 -4.56
C GLY A 128 6.41 -5.44 -3.50
N ASP A 129 6.55 -4.18 -3.89
CA ASP A 129 6.74 -3.09 -2.92
C ASP A 129 5.59 -3.00 -1.90
N ALA A 130 4.35 -3.25 -2.35
CA ALA A 130 3.17 -3.20 -1.49
C ALA A 130 3.07 -4.36 -0.51
N GLU A 131 3.29 -5.58 -0.98
CA GLU A 131 3.37 -6.77 -0.14
C GLU A 131 4.49 -6.64 0.89
N PHE A 132 5.65 -6.15 0.46
CA PHE A 132 6.74 -5.86 1.39
C PHE A 132 6.31 -4.88 2.49
N HIS A 133 5.68 -3.75 2.12
CA HIS A 133 5.32 -2.71 3.08
C HIS A 133 4.24 -3.20 4.06
N ALA A 134 3.21 -3.90 3.57
CA ALA A 134 2.17 -4.47 4.41
C ALA A 134 2.73 -5.53 5.39
N GLY A 135 3.57 -6.43 4.89
CA GLY A 135 4.24 -7.45 5.71
C GLY A 135 5.18 -6.86 6.77
N TRP A 136 5.96 -5.84 6.39
CA TRP A 136 6.84 -5.13 7.31
C TRP A 136 6.06 -4.44 8.43
N ILE A 137 4.92 -3.80 8.11
CA ILE A 137 4.06 -3.16 9.11
C ILE A 137 3.50 -4.20 10.09
N ALA A 138 2.96 -5.30 9.55
CA ALA A 138 2.42 -6.41 10.34
C ALA A 138 3.47 -6.98 11.31
N LEU A 139 4.69 -7.22 10.82
CA LEU A 139 5.75 -7.80 11.64
C LEU A 139 6.26 -6.81 12.70
N ARG A 140 6.63 -5.60 12.28
CA ARG A 140 7.45 -4.70 13.11
C ARG A 140 6.65 -3.83 14.06
N PHE A 141 5.41 -3.50 13.71
CA PHE A 141 4.59 -2.60 14.52
C PHE A 141 3.38 -3.28 15.13
N LYS A 142 2.86 -4.35 14.51
CA LYS A 142 1.73 -5.12 15.04
C LYS A 142 2.14 -6.39 15.77
N GLY A 143 3.39 -6.86 15.60
CA GLY A 143 3.84 -8.13 16.15
C GLY A 143 3.12 -9.34 15.56
N ASP A 144 2.45 -9.17 14.41
CA ASP A 144 1.64 -10.20 13.76
C ASP A 144 2.50 -10.95 12.74
N ALA A 145 3.25 -11.92 13.24
CA ALA A 145 4.14 -12.75 12.44
C ALA A 145 3.39 -13.57 11.37
N ALA A 146 2.17 -14.03 11.66
CA ALA A 146 1.38 -14.84 10.74
C ALA A 146 0.92 -14.04 9.53
N THR A 147 0.39 -12.83 9.75
CA THR A 147 0.01 -11.93 8.66
C THR A 147 1.23 -11.45 7.88
N ALA A 148 2.34 -11.15 8.57
CA ALA A 148 3.59 -10.79 7.91
C ALA A 148 4.09 -11.89 6.96
N ALA A 149 4.08 -13.15 7.40
CA ALA A 149 4.49 -14.29 6.58
C ALA A 149 3.65 -14.41 5.30
N LYS A 150 2.32 -14.19 5.37
CA LYS A 150 1.45 -14.20 4.19
C LYS A 150 1.89 -13.16 3.14
N HIS A 151 2.16 -11.94 3.57
CA HIS A 151 2.63 -10.87 2.69
C HIS A 151 4.02 -11.15 2.12
N PHE A 152 4.97 -11.66 2.92
CA PHE A 152 6.30 -11.98 2.40
C PHE A 152 6.31 -13.20 1.47
N SER A 153 5.37 -14.15 1.64
CA SER A 153 5.14 -15.22 0.66
C SER A 153 4.55 -14.66 -0.64
N ALA A 154 3.58 -13.74 -0.57
CA ALA A 154 3.04 -13.06 -1.74
C ALA A 154 4.13 -12.26 -2.46
N LEU A 155 5.01 -11.58 -1.73
CA LEU A 155 6.20 -10.92 -2.26
C LEU A 155 7.09 -11.90 -3.04
N ALA A 156 7.43 -13.06 -2.45
CA ALA A 156 8.24 -14.07 -3.14
C ALA A 156 7.59 -14.54 -4.45
N ASN A 157 6.25 -14.62 -4.50
CA ASN A 157 5.53 -15.07 -5.69
C ASN A 157 5.46 -14.02 -6.82
N VAL A 158 5.60 -12.72 -6.52
CA VAL A 158 5.46 -11.64 -7.53
C VAL A 158 6.79 -11.04 -7.98
N THR A 159 7.91 -11.44 -7.38
CA THR A 159 9.24 -10.92 -7.73
C THR A 159 10.10 -11.98 -8.40
N ASP A 160 10.80 -11.64 -9.48
CA ASP A 160 11.61 -12.63 -10.21
C ASP A 160 13.13 -12.44 -10.02
N GLY A 161 13.57 -11.24 -9.61
CA GLY A 161 14.99 -10.93 -9.48
C GLY A 161 15.65 -11.62 -8.27
N PRO A 162 16.88 -12.15 -8.39
CA PRO A 162 17.57 -12.85 -7.29
C PRO A 162 17.66 -12.03 -5.99
N ILE A 163 17.89 -10.72 -6.11
CA ILE A 163 17.95 -9.80 -4.97
C ILE A 163 16.58 -9.68 -4.28
N SER A 164 15.50 -9.59 -5.06
CA SER A 164 14.14 -9.50 -4.52
C SER A 164 13.70 -10.80 -3.86
N GLN A 165 14.03 -11.94 -4.46
CA GLN A 165 13.80 -13.27 -3.89
C GLN A 165 14.55 -13.45 -2.56
N ALA A 166 15.84 -13.13 -2.53
CA ALA A 166 16.64 -13.20 -1.30
C ALA A 166 16.03 -12.35 -0.17
N ARG A 167 15.56 -11.14 -0.50
CA ARG A 167 14.86 -10.27 0.45
C ARG A 167 13.55 -10.89 0.93
N ALA A 168 12.74 -11.44 0.03
CA ALA A 168 11.47 -12.08 0.41
C ALA A 168 11.70 -13.23 1.40
N HIS A 169 12.63 -14.14 1.08
CA HIS A 169 12.99 -15.26 1.95
C HIS A 169 13.62 -14.83 3.27
N TYR A 170 14.47 -13.80 3.26
CA TYR A 170 15.01 -13.22 4.50
C TYR A 170 13.88 -12.81 5.45
N TRP A 171 12.89 -12.05 4.95
CA TRP A 171 11.79 -11.58 5.78
C TRP A 171 10.80 -12.67 6.18
N LEU A 172 10.63 -13.72 5.38
CA LEU A 172 9.94 -14.95 5.80
C LEU A 172 10.64 -15.60 6.99
N GLY A 173 11.98 -15.68 6.98
CA GLY A 173 12.77 -16.15 8.13
C GLY A 173 12.52 -15.31 9.37
N ARG A 174 12.55 -13.98 9.24
CA ARG A 174 12.26 -13.05 10.35
C ARG A 174 10.85 -13.22 10.92
N ALA A 175 9.85 -13.48 10.07
CA ALA A 175 8.49 -13.77 10.53
C ALA A 175 8.42 -15.12 11.26
N ALA A 176 9.11 -16.15 10.77
CA ALA A 176 9.18 -17.45 11.44
C ALA A 176 9.86 -17.36 12.82
N GLU A 177 10.99 -16.65 12.92
CA GLU A 177 11.66 -16.35 14.20
C GLU A 177 10.72 -15.66 15.18
N ALA A 178 9.99 -14.63 14.72
CA ALA A 178 9.03 -13.90 15.56
C ALA A 178 7.89 -14.81 16.05
N SER A 179 7.40 -15.71 15.20
CA SER A 179 6.39 -16.71 15.57
C SER A 179 6.91 -17.68 16.63
N ILE A 180 8.14 -18.18 16.48
CA ILE A 180 8.79 -19.06 17.46
C ILE A 180 8.95 -18.34 18.79
N MET A 181 9.47 -17.11 18.78
CA MET A 181 9.65 -16.31 20.00
C MET A 181 8.32 -16.00 20.70
N ALA A 182 7.26 -15.72 19.95
CA ALA A 182 5.93 -15.54 20.51
C ALA A 182 5.42 -16.81 21.20
N ASN A 183 5.62 -17.98 20.56
CA ASN A 183 5.20 -19.26 21.12
C ASN A 183 6.06 -19.69 22.33
N GLN A 184 7.36 -19.39 22.34
CA GLN A 184 8.27 -19.61 23.47
C GLN A 184 7.95 -18.70 24.65
N LYS A 185 7.60 -17.42 24.42
CA LYS A 185 7.11 -16.54 25.49
C LYS A 185 5.79 -17.04 26.11
N CYS A 186 4.98 -17.75 25.33
CA CYS A 186 3.78 -18.44 25.82
C CYS A 186 4.07 -19.85 26.38
N SER A 187 5.30 -20.38 26.26
CA SER A 187 5.68 -21.70 26.76
C SER A 187 7.14 -21.76 27.26
N GLU A 188 7.34 -21.69 28.57
CA GLU A 188 8.27 -22.63 29.19
C GLU A 188 7.61 -24.03 29.11
N PRO A 189 8.29 -25.12 28.73
CA PRO A 189 9.24 -25.34 27.64
C PRO A 189 8.64 -26.33 26.61
N VAL A 190 8.25 -25.90 25.40
CA VAL A 190 7.85 -26.84 24.33
C VAL A 190 8.56 -26.52 23.01
N ALA A 191 9.87 -26.78 23.00
CA ALA A 191 10.75 -26.60 21.84
C ALA A 191 10.61 -27.69 20.75
N ARG A 192 9.67 -28.64 20.85
CA ARG A 192 9.68 -29.85 20.00
C ARG A 192 8.71 -29.86 18.81
N ALA A 193 7.78 -28.92 18.71
CA ALA A 193 6.74 -28.96 17.67
C ALA A 193 7.07 -28.18 16.37
N VAL A 194 8.04 -27.26 16.38
CA VAL A 194 8.24 -26.31 15.27
C VAL A 194 9.25 -26.80 14.19
N GLN A 195 10.00 -27.88 14.45
CA GLN A 195 11.00 -28.42 13.51
C GLN A 195 10.41 -28.89 12.17
N THR A 196 9.09 -29.13 12.09
CA THR A 196 8.45 -29.69 10.89
C THR A 196 8.22 -28.66 9.78
N ILE A 197 8.02 -27.37 10.11
CA ILE A 197 7.73 -26.32 9.09
C ILE A 197 9.02 -25.78 8.46
N SER A 198 10.05 -25.52 9.28
CA SER A 198 11.38 -25.10 8.78
C SER A 198 12.06 -26.17 7.93
N GLY A 199 11.78 -27.45 8.20
CA GLY A 199 12.33 -28.57 7.41
C GLY A 199 11.73 -28.69 6.00
N VAL A 200 10.51 -28.22 5.75
CA VAL A 200 9.89 -28.23 4.42
C VAL A 200 10.47 -27.11 3.55
N ALA A 201 10.68 -25.92 4.12
CA ALA A 201 11.32 -24.80 3.42
C ALA A 201 12.80 -25.09 3.08
N ALA A 202 13.54 -25.74 3.99
CA ALA A 202 14.92 -26.14 3.76
C ALA A 202 15.06 -27.23 2.67
N ARG A 203 14.14 -28.21 2.64
CA ARG A 203 14.12 -29.24 1.59
C ARG A 203 13.77 -28.69 0.21
N HIS A 204 12.93 -27.66 0.14
CA HIS A 204 12.60 -27.03 -1.15
C HIS A 204 13.79 -26.26 -1.74
N LEU A 205 14.64 -25.64 -0.91
CA LEU A 205 15.85 -24.97 -1.36
C LEU A 205 16.96 -25.94 -1.81
N GLN A 206 17.06 -27.14 -1.21
CA GLN A 206 18.06 -28.15 -1.62
C GLN A 206 17.66 -28.93 -2.89
N GLY A 207 16.36 -29.13 -3.14
CA GLY A 207 15.89 -29.81 -4.37
C GLY A 207 16.10 -29.00 -5.65
N VAL A 208 16.00 -27.67 -5.57
CA VAL A 208 16.22 -26.77 -6.71
C VAL A 208 17.71 -26.71 -7.11
N THR A 209 18.64 -26.94 -6.17
CA THR A 209 20.09 -26.92 -6.46
C THR A 209 20.61 -28.18 -7.15
N THR A 210 19.88 -29.30 -7.09
CA THR A 210 20.30 -30.58 -7.70
C THR A 210 19.80 -30.78 -9.13
N GLU A 211 18.79 -30.03 -9.56
CA GLU A 211 18.21 -30.17 -10.92
C GLU A 211 18.93 -29.33 -12.00
N VAL A 212 19.89 -28.48 -11.61
CA VAL A 212 20.65 -27.60 -12.54
C VAL A 212 22.07 -28.16 -12.82
N ALA A 213 22.37 -29.39 -12.39
CA ALA A 213 23.71 -29.98 -12.46
C ALA A 213 23.81 -31.24 -13.34
N HIS A 214 22.95 -31.40 -14.36
CA HIS A 214 23.08 -32.44 -15.38
C HIS A 214 22.94 -31.89 -16.80
#